data_AF-A0A959IBK9-F1
#
_entry.id   AF-A0A959IBK9-F1
#
_cell.length_a   1.000
_cell.length_b   1.000
_cell.length_c   1.000
_cell.angle_alpha   90.00
_cell.angle_beta   90.00
_cell.angle_gamma   90.00
#
_symmetry.space_group_name_H-M   'P 1'
#
loop_
_entity.id
_entity.type
_entity.pdbx_description
1 polymer ?
#
loop_
_entity_poly.entity_id
_entity_poly.type
_entity_poly.pdbx_seq_one_letter_code
_entity_poly.pdbx_strand_id
1 'polypeptide(L)'
;NWQDYLRAKHPGAAMTFETFIEKVREEYAGFTPEYAEQESGVKAPMIVEVARLIGQAGTAFATHNWRSAASGNLGGWAVSRCLHFLNVLTGSVGTPGGTSPNVWNKFKPTFFDNPPAQKFWNELHFPNEYPLAFFEMSFLLPHFLKEKRGRMDVYFSRVFNPVWTYPDGFTWMEAFLSEEMFGMHIALTPTWNETAYFADYVLPMGHSAERHDINSYATHSGVWVAFRQPVLREAARRAGKQVTFTYEVNPGEVWEEDEFWIELSWRIDPDGSLG
;
A
#
# COMPACT_ATOMS: atom_id res chain seq x y z
N ASN A 1 -14.27 -14.46 12.47
CA ASN A 1 -14.94 -14.72 13.77
C ASN A 1 -16.11 -15.66 13.49
N TRP A 2 -16.05 -16.90 13.97
CA TRP A 2 -17.09 -17.92 13.67
C TRP A 2 -18.39 -17.67 14.45
N GLN A 3 -18.31 -17.06 15.64
CA GLN A 3 -19.48 -16.68 16.42
C GLN A 3 -20.29 -15.59 15.72
N ASP A 4 -19.62 -14.59 15.14
CA ASP A 4 -20.30 -13.54 14.37
C ASP A 4 -21.00 -14.12 13.13
N TYR A 5 -20.35 -15.07 12.45
CA TYR A 5 -20.95 -15.79 11.32
C TYR A 5 -22.23 -16.54 11.75
N LEU A 6 -22.17 -17.33 12.82
CA LEU A 6 -23.35 -18.06 13.31
C LEU A 6 -24.45 -17.11 13.74
N ARG A 7 -24.15 -16.03 14.47
CA ARG A 7 -25.15 -15.02 14.85
C ARG A 7 -25.81 -14.37 13.63
N ALA A 8 -25.04 -14.06 12.59
CA ALA A 8 -25.55 -13.34 11.42
C ALA A 8 -26.28 -14.23 10.41
N LYS A 9 -25.79 -15.46 10.18
CA LYS A 9 -26.29 -16.35 9.12
C LYS A 9 -27.17 -17.48 9.65
N HIS A 10 -26.96 -17.90 10.89
CA HIS A 10 -27.64 -19.05 11.51
C HIS A 10 -28.07 -18.73 12.96
N PRO A 11 -28.86 -17.67 13.20
CA PRO A 11 -29.14 -17.16 14.55
C PRO A 11 -29.82 -18.16 15.50
N GLY A 12 -30.43 -19.22 14.96
CA GLY A 12 -31.06 -20.30 15.74
C GLY A 12 -30.19 -21.56 15.93
N ALA A 13 -28.97 -21.58 15.38
CA ALA A 13 -28.08 -22.72 15.52
C ALA A 13 -27.30 -22.67 16.84
N ALA A 14 -26.86 -23.85 17.33
CA ALA A 14 -26.05 -23.92 18.54
C ALA A 14 -24.73 -23.13 18.36
N MET A 15 -24.36 -22.33 19.35
CA MET A 15 -23.16 -21.49 19.31
C MET A 15 -21.89 -22.28 19.63
N THR A 16 -21.58 -23.28 18.78
CA THR A 16 -20.40 -24.15 18.91
C THR A 16 -19.57 -24.12 17.65
N PHE A 17 -18.29 -24.50 17.77
CA PHE A 17 -17.39 -24.52 16.62
C PHE A 17 -17.74 -25.66 15.66
N GLU A 18 -18.22 -26.79 16.19
CA GLU A 18 -18.70 -27.94 15.41
C GLU A 18 -19.87 -27.54 14.52
N THR A 19 -20.85 -26.81 15.06
CA THR A 19 -21.95 -26.24 14.28
C THR A 19 -21.45 -25.27 13.21
N PHE A 20 -20.43 -24.45 13.50
CA PHE A 20 -19.81 -23.61 12.48
C PHE A 20 -19.20 -24.43 11.34
N ILE A 21 -18.47 -25.51 11.64
CA ILE A 21 -17.89 -26.38 10.61
C ILE A 21 -18.99 -27.02 9.75
N GLU A 22 -20.07 -27.51 10.35
CA GLU A 22 -21.21 -28.06 9.63
C GLU A 22 -21.82 -27.02 8.68
N LYS A 23 -22.09 -25.81 9.18
CA LYS A 23 -22.72 -24.73 8.40
C LYS A 23 -21.85 -24.19 7.29
N VAL A 24 -20.54 -24.08 7.51
CA VAL A 24 -19.60 -23.73 6.44
C VAL A 24 -19.57 -24.82 5.38
N ARG A 25 -19.57 -26.11 5.76
CA ARG A 25 -19.62 -27.20 4.76
C ARG A 25 -20.90 -27.18 3.92
N GLU A 26 -22.04 -26.91 4.54
CA GLU A 26 -23.32 -26.73 3.83
C GLU A 26 -23.24 -25.56 2.83
N GLU A 27 -22.71 -24.41 3.25
CA GLU A 27 -22.56 -23.23 2.39
C GLU A 27 -21.62 -23.50 1.21
N TYR A 28 -20.51 -24.21 1.44
CA TYR A 28 -19.56 -24.53 0.38
C TYR A 28 -20.00 -25.68 -0.54
N ALA A 29 -21.07 -26.40 -0.22
CA ALA A 29 -21.52 -27.57 -0.98
C ALA A 29 -21.90 -27.26 -2.44
N GLY A 30 -22.35 -26.02 -2.71
CA GLY A 30 -22.69 -25.56 -4.06
C GLY A 30 -21.49 -25.24 -4.96
N PHE A 31 -20.28 -25.09 -4.39
CA PHE A 31 -19.08 -24.68 -5.13
C PHE A 31 -18.29 -25.92 -5.56
N THR A 32 -18.87 -26.71 -6.46
CA THR A 32 -18.25 -27.94 -6.98
C THR A 32 -17.10 -27.64 -7.95
N PRO A 33 -16.23 -28.62 -8.27
CA PRO A 33 -15.22 -28.47 -9.32
C PRO A 33 -15.81 -28.06 -10.68
N GLU A 34 -17.00 -28.57 -11.03
CA GLU A 34 -17.69 -28.24 -12.29
C GLU A 34 -18.21 -26.80 -12.29
N TYR A 35 -18.75 -26.35 -11.15
CA TYR A 35 -19.09 -24.93 -10.96
C TYR A 35 -17.84 -24.05 -11.14
N ALA A 36 -16.74 -24.41 -10.49
CA ALA A 36 -15.50 -23.65 -10.60
C ALA A 36 -14.89 -23.69 -12.01
N GLU A 37 -15.05 -24.77 -12.77
CA GLU A 37 -14.67 -24.84 -14.18
C GLU A 37 -15.48 -23.88 -15.03
N GLN A 38 -16.79 -23.80 -14.81
CA GLN A 38 -17.66 -22.86 -15.51
C GLN A 38 -17.27 -21.40 -15.24
N GLU A 39 -16.96 -21.06 -13.99
CA GLU A 39 -16.63 -19.69 -13.57
C GLU A 39 -15.20 -19.27 -13.97
N SER A 40 -14.24 -20.19 -13.93
CA SER A 40 -12.81 -19.87 -14.11
C SER A 40 -12.24 -20.27 -15.47
N GLY A 41 -12.89 -21.18 -16.19
CA GLY A 41 -12.34 -21.83 -17.39
C GLY A 41 -11.25 -22.88 -17.12
N VAL A 42 -10.89 -23.13 -15.85
CA VAL A 42 -9.93 -24.18 -15.48
C VAL A 42 -10.66 -25.52 -15.37
N LYS A 43 -10.19 -26.55 -16.08
CA LYS A 43 -10.85 -27.86 -16.10
C LYS A 43 -11.04 -28.46 -14.70
N ALA A 44 -12.21 -28.99 -14.39
CA ALA A 44 -12.54 -29.57 -13.09
C ALA A 44 -11.52 -30.63 -12.61
N PRO A 45 -10.99 -31.55 -13.46
CA PRO A 45 -9.94 -32.48 -13.05
C PRO A 45 -8.67 -31.79 -12.54
N MET A 46 -8.27 -30.67 -13.15
CA MET A 46 -7.10 -29.89 -12.73
C MET A 46 -7.36 -29.19 -11.39
N ILE A 47 -8.56 -28.66 -11.19
CA ILE A 47 -8.96 -28.05 -9.90
C ILE A 47 -8.85 -29.09 -8.78
N VAL A 48 -9.39 -30.29 -8.99
CA VAL A 48 -9.31 -31.40 -8.03
C VAL A 48 -7.87 -31.83 -7.77
N GLU A 49 -7.05 -31.93 -8.81
CA GLU A 49 -5.63 -32.27 -8.71
C GLU A 49 -4.88 -31.24 -7.84
N VAL A 50 -5.02 -29.95 -8.13
CA VAL A 50 -4.39 -28.87 -7.35
C VAL A 50 -4.87 -28.89 -5.91
N ALA A 51 -6.17 -29.04 -5.65
CA ALA A 51 -6.71 -29.11 -4.29
C ALA A 51 -6.13 -30.29 -3.50
N ARG A 52 -5.94 -31.46 -4.14
CA ARG A 52 -5.30 -32.62 -3.51
C ARG A 52 -3.83 -32.38 -3.21
N LEU A 53 -3.08 -31.75 -4.11
CA LEU A 53 -1.68 -31.40 -3.88
C LEU A 53 -1.52 -30.42 -2.70
N ILE A 54 -2.43 -29.44 -2.59
CA ILE A 54 -2.48 -28.51 -1.45
C ILE A 54 -2.76 -29.28 -0.15
N GLY A 55 -3.74 -30.18 -0.15
CA GLY A 55 -4.04 -31.03 1.00
C GLY A 55 -2.88 -31.94 1.41
N GLN A 56 -2.15 -32.50 0.44
CA GLN A 56 -0.95 -33.31 0.67
C GLN A 56 0.21 -32.49 1.25
N ALA A 57 0.38 -31.23 0.82
CA ALA A 57 1.39 -30.34 1.37
C ALA A 57 1.14 -30.01 2.85
N GLY A 58 -0.12 -30.04 3.29
CA GLY A 58 -0.50 -29.79 4.69
C GLY A 58 0.08 -28.47 5.20
N THR A 59 0.78 -28.51 6.33
CA THR A 59 1.38 -27.31 6.94
C THR A 59 2.51 -26.70 6.12
N ALA A 60 2.99 -27.34 5.05
CA ALA A 60 4.05 -26.81 4.17
C ALA A 60 3.51 -26.11 2.91
N PHE A 61 2.27 -25.62 2.97
CA PHE A 61 1.65 -24.87 1.88
C PHE A 61 1.86 -23.35 2.02
N ALA A 62 2.48 -22.73 1.03
CA ALA A 62 2.67 -21.28 0.96
C ALA A 62 1.97 -20.67 -0.25
N THR A 63 1.28 -19.54 -0.05
CA THR A 63 0.65 -18.79 -1.13
C THR A 63 0.68 -17.30 -0.88
N HIS A 64 0.88 -16.55 -1.95
CA HIS A 64 0.80 -15.11 -1.93
C HIS A 64 0.01 -14.61 -3.14
N ASN A 65 -0.78 -13.56 -2.92
CA ASN A 65 -1.38 -12.79 -3.99
C ASN A 65 -0.74 -11.40 -3.99
N TRP A 66 -0.08 -11.04 -5.10
CA TRP A 66 0.50 -9.72 -5.28
C TRP A 66 -0.17 -9.03 -6.46
N ARG A 67 -1.04 -8.06 -6.18
CA ARG A 67 -1.81 -7.30 -7.18
C ARG A 67 -2.62 -8.24 -8.11
N SER A 68 -2.70 -7.94 -9.40
CA SER A 68 -3.44 -8.72 -10.40
C SER A 68 -4.93 -8.85 -10.06
N ALA A 69 -5.44 -10.07 -9.89
CA ALA A 69 -6.85 -10.35 -9.61
C ALA A 69 -7.38 -9.65 -8.35
N ALA A 70 -6.52 -9.32 -7.37
CA ALA A 70 -6.93 -8.57 -6.19
C ALA A 70 -7.18 -7.08 -6.45
N SER A 71 -6.50 -6.47 -7.42
CA SER A 71 -6.55 -5.02 -7.67
C SER A 71 -7.28 -4.65 -8.96
N GLY A 72 -7.44 -5.59 -9.91
CA GLY A 72 -7.97 -5.30 -11.25
C GLY A 72 -9.46 -5.58 -11.43
N ASN A 73 -10.13 -6.19 -10.46
CA ASN A 73 -11.51 -6.67 -10.61
C ASN A 73 -12.41 -6.19 -9.47
N LEU A 74 -13.69 -5.97 -9.78
CA LEU A 74 -14.73 -5.79 -8.77
C LEU A 74 -14.75 -7.04 -7.87
N GLY A 75 -14.63 -6.85 -6.56
CA GLY A 75 -14.56 -7.96 -5.61
C GLY A 75 -13.20 -8.65 -5.49
N GLY A 76 -12.13 -8.11 -6.09
CA GLY A 76 -10.78 -8.72 -6.04
C GLY A 76 -10.26 -9.03 -4.63
N TRP A 77 -10.70 -8.30 -3.61
CA TRP A 77 -10.40 -8.58 -2.20
C TRP A 77 -10.82 -9.99 -1.76
N ALA A 78 -11.86 -10.57 -2.37
CA ALA A 78 -12.30 -11.93 -2.10
C ALA A 78 -11.27 -12.97 -2.55
N VAL A 79 -10.52 -12.72 -3.63
CA VAL A 79 -9.46 -13.60 -4.12
C VAL A 79 -8.39 -13.81 -3.05
N SER A 80 -7.91 -12.70 -2.45
CA SER A 80 -6.93 -12.76 -1.36
C SER A 80 -7.48 -13.48 -0.13
N ARG A 81 -8.77 -13.31 0.20
CA ARG A 81 -9.42 -14.01 1.31
C ARG A 81 -9.54 -15.51 1.05
N CYS A 82 -10.01 -15.91 -0.13
CA CYS A 82 -10.15 -17.32 -0.51
C CYS A 82 -8.79 -18.03 -0.54
N LEU A 83 -7.76 -17.38 -1.10
CA LEU A 83 -6.40 -17.93 -1.13
C LEU A 83 -5.83 -18.06 0.29
N HIS A 84 -6.00 -17.05 1.15
CA HIS A 84 -5.56 -17.14 2.53
C HIS A 84 -6.32 -18.20 3.32
N PHE A 85 -7.61 -18.41 3.04
CA PHE A 85 -8.43 -19.43 3.71
C PHE A 85 -7.88 -20.84 3.48
N LEU A 86 -7.27 -21.14 2.34
CA LEU A 86 -6.57 -22.42 2.11
C LEU A 86 -5.42 -22.64 3.11
N ASN A 87 -4.69 -21.58 3.49
CA ASN A 87 -3.64 -21.68 4.52
C ASN A 87 -4.24 -21.94 5.90
N VAL A 88 -5.41 -21.38 6.19
CA VAL A 88 -6.13 -21.65 7.45
C VAL A 88 -6.60 -23.11 7.50
N LEU A 89 -7.17 -23.62 6.41
CA LEU A 89 -7.65 -25.01 6.32
C LEU A 89 -6.52 -26.04 6.44
N THR A 90 -5.35 -25.75 5.89
CA THR A 90 -4.17 -26.62 5.95
C THR A 90 -3.31 -26.42 7.21
N GLY A 91 -3.61 -25.39 8.02
CA GLY A 91 -2.80 -25.02 9.19
C GLY A 91 -1.41 -24.51 8.83
N SER A 92 -1.24 -23.93 7.64
CA SER A 92 0.08 -23.55 7.10
C SER A 92 0.50 -22.10 7.39
N VAL A 93 -0.22 -21.38 8.24
CA VAL A 93 0.14 -20.00 8.63
C VAL A 93 1.27 -20.05 9.66
N GLY A 94 2.43 -19.49 9.30
CA GLY A 94 3.57 -19.36 10.22
C GLY A 94 4.35 -20.65 10.48
N THR A 95 4.13 -21.69 9.68
CA THR A 95 4.80 -23.00 9.80
C THR A 95 6.01 -23.11 8.86
N PRO A 96 6.95 -24.03 9.12
CA PRO A 96 8.03 -24.33 8.16
C PRO A 96 7.47 -24.74 6.79
N GLY A 97 7.90 -24.05 5.73
CA GLY A 97 7.39 -24.24 4.37
C GLY A 97 6.03 -23.58 4.08
N GLY A 98 5.39 -23.00 5.10
CA GLY A 98 4.09 -22.34 5.01
C GLY A 98 4.17 -20.84 4.71
N THR A 99 3.03 -20.15 4.81
CA THR A 99 2.92 -18.70 4.61
C THR A 99 3.28 -17.94 5.89
N SER A 100 4.38 -17.18 5.88
CA SER A 100 4.76 -16.31 7.01
C SER A 100 4.07 -14.94 6.92
N PRO A 101 3.36 -14.48 7.98
CA PRO A 101 2.87 -13.10 8.06
C PRO A 101 4.03 -12.09 7.99
N ASN A 102 3.90 -11.10 7.12
CA ASN A 102 4.95 -10.10 6.88
C ASN A 102 5.28 -9.26 8.13
N VAL A 103 4.26 -8.97 8.97
CA VAL A 103 4.42 -8.14 10.17
C VAL A 103 5.36 -8.78 11.19
N TRP A 104 5.51 -10.11 11.19
CA TRP A 104 6.42 -10.81 12.12
C TRP A 104 7.90 -10.54 11.82
N ASN A 105 8.22 -10.20 10.56
CA ASN A 105 9.60 -10.00 10.09
C ASN A 105 9.89 -8.56 9.67
N LYS A 106 8.98 -7.61 9.93
CA LYS A 106 9.15 -6.19 9.57
C LYS A 106 9.61 -5.39 10.78
N PHE A 107 10.74 -4.69 10.66
CA PHE A 107 11.15 -3.70 11.65
C PHE A 107 10.21 -2.49 11.61
N LYS A 108 9.77 -2.03 12.78
CA LYS A 108 9.03 -0.77 12.95
C LYS A 108 9.79 0.11 13.96
N PRO A 109 10.25 1.30 13.58
CA PRO A 109 10.94 2.19 14.51
C PRO A 109 9.97 2.70 15.59
N THR A 110 10.50 2.96 16.78
CA THR A 110 9.82 3.79 17.78
C THR A 110 10.29 5.22 17.58
N PHE A 111 9.36 6.15 17.38
CA PHE A 111 9.69 7.56 17.18
C PHE A 111 9.92 8.26 18.54
N PHE A 112 10.69 9.36 18.52
CA PHE A 112 10.95 10.16 19.72
C PHE A 112 9.71 10.94 20.18
N ASP A 113 8.79 11.20 19.26
CA ASP A 113 7.51 11.86 19.49
C ASP A 113 6.41 11.16 18.69
N ASN A 114 5.17 11.25 19.16
CA ASN A 114 4.00 10.73 18.46
C ASN A 114 2.96 11.85 18.34
N PRO A 115 2.63 12.29 17.11
CA PRO A 115 1.60 13.30 16.94
C PRO A 115 0.27 12.80 17.50
N PRO A 116 -0.60 13.69 18.03
CA PRO A 116 -1.90 13.30 18.52
C PRO A 116 -2.72 12.65 17.40
N ALA A 117 -3.62 11.76 17.78
CA ALA A 117 -4.55 11.14 16.84
C ALA A 117 -5.38 12.21 16.11
N GLN A 118 -5.68 11.96 14.84
CA GLN A 118 -6.58 12.79 14.05
C GLN A 118 -7.94 12.95 14.78
N LYS A 119 -8.46 14.17 14.83
CA LYS A 119 -9.71 14.50 15.54
C LYS A 119 -10.97 14.32 14.70
N PHE A 120 -10.82 14.12 13.40
CA PHE A 120 -11.92 14.00 12.45
C PHE A 120 -11.59 12.95 11.38
N TRP A 121 -12.63 12.46 10.73
CA TRP A 121 -12.52 11.53 9.62
C TRP A 121 -12.35 12.31 8.31
N ASN A 122 -11.23 12.12 7.61
CA ASN A 122 -11.00 12.77 6.33
C ASN A 122 -11.63 11.93 5.20
N GLU A 123 -12.82 12.33 4.76
CA GLU A 123 -13.56 11.63 3.72
C GLU A 123 -12.91 11.70 2.32
N LEU A 124 -11.95 12.61 2.08
CA LEU A 124 -11.17 12.63 0.84
C LEU A 124 -10.11 11.53 0.81
N HIS A 125 -9.60 11.10 1.98
CA HIS A 125 -8.64 9.99 2.10
C HIS A 125 -9.37 8.65 2.27
N PHE A 126 -10.36 8.62 3.15
CA PHE A 126 -11.16 7.45 3.51
C PHE A 126 -12.65 7.72 3.25
N PRO A 127 -13.12 7.55 2.01
CA PRO A 127 -14.51 7.80 1.64
C PRO A 127 -15.51 6.91 2.39
N ASN A 128 -16.69 7.46 2.70
CA ASN A 128 -17.77 6.75 3.38
C ASN A 128 -18.32 5.56 2.59
N GLU A 129 -18.12 5.55 1.28
CA GLU A 129 -18.47 4.48 0.36
C GLU A 129 -17.60 3.23 0.56
N TYR A 130 -16.39 3.39 1.11
CA TYR A 130 -15.41 2.31 1.30
C TYR A 130 -14.84 2.30 2.74
N PRO A 131 -15.69 2.15 3.77
CA PRO A 131 -15.28 2.30 5.18
C PRO A 131 -14.36 1.17 5.66
N LEU A 132 -14.24 0.09 4.89
CA LEU A 132 -13.36 -1.05 5.17
C LEU A 132 -12.06 -1.01 4.34
N ALA A 133 -11.79 0.10 3.62
CA ALA A 133 -10.55 0.27 2.89
C ALA A 133 -9.36 0.25 3.87
N PHE A 134 -8.39 -0.62 3.60
CA PHE A 134 -7.19 -0.73 4.44
C PHE A 134 -6.16 0.37 4.15
N PHE A 135 -6.15 0.88 2.91
CA PHE A 135 -5.30 1.98 2.47
C PHE A 135 -6.17 3.12 1.97
N GLU A 136 -5.59 4.32 1.95
CA GLU A 136 -6.23 5.52 1.41
C GLU A 136 -6.62 5.31 -0.06
N MET A 137 -7.79 5.82 -0.44
CA MET A 137 -8.38 5.63 -1.77
C MET A 137 -7.98 6.77 -2.70
N SER A 138 -6.70 7.14 -2.70
CA SER A 138 -6.20 8.36 -3.36
C SER A 138 -6.50 8.44 -4.86
N PHE A 139 -6.71 7.31 -5.55
CA PHE A 139 -7.14 7.30 -6.95
C PHE A 139 -8.53 7.92 -7.18
N LEU A 140 -9.34 8.08 -6.13
CA LEU A 140 -10.64 8.75 -6.19
C LEU A 140 -10.56 10.26 -5.92
N LEU A 141 -9.41 10.76 -5.42
CA LEU A 141 -9.24 12.16 -5.04
C LEU A 141 -9.74 13.15 -6.11
N PRO A 142 -9.32 13.09 -7.39
CA PRO A 142 -9.75 14.08 -8.37
C PRO A 142 -11.27 14.01 -8.65
N HIS A 143 -11.90 12.84 -8.50
CA HIS A 143 -13.36 12.72 -8.62
C HIS A 143 -14.07 13.43 -7.46
N PHE A 144 -13.57 13.27 -6.23
CA PHE A 144 -14.13 13.96 -5.07
C PHE A 144 -14.00 15.48 -5.14
N LEU A 145 -12.88 15.97 -5.69
CA LEU A 145 -12.70 17.41 -5.93
C LEU A 145 -13.69 17.92 -7.01
N LYS A 146 -13.90 17.16 -8.10
CA LYS A 146 -14.92 17.49 -9.12
C LYS A 146 -16.35 17.49 -8.56
N GLU A 147 -16.65 16.61 -7.62
CA GLU A 147 -17.92 16.55 -6.88
C GLU A 147 -18.05 17.68 -5.83
N LYS A 148 -17.04 18.55 -5.70
CA LYS A 148 -16.99 19.65 -4.72
C LYS A 148 -17.08 19.17 -3.27
N ARG A 149 -16.56 17.97 -2.98
CA ARG A 149 -16.46 17.43 -1.62
C ARG A 149 -15.36 18.12 -0.79
N GLY A 150 -14.43 18.78 -1.46
CA GLY A 150 -13.36 19.54 -0.83
C GLY A 150 -12.44 20.16 -1.86
N ARG A 151 -11.33 20.71 -1.37
CA ARG A 151 -10.27 21.37 -2.13
C ARG A 151 -8.93 21.01 -1.49
N MET A 152 -7.89 20.94 -2.30
CA MET A 152 -6.51 20.82 -1.83
C MET A 152 -5.81 22.16 -2.01
N ASP A 153 -5.50 22.86 -0.91
CA ASP A 153 -4.84 24.17 -1.00
C ASP A 153 -3.41 24.04 -1.52
N VAL A 154 -2.65 23.09 -0.98
CA VAL A 154 -1.31 22.72 -1.48
C VAL A 154 -1.24 21.19 -1.55
N TYR A 155 -0.80 20.66 -2.69
CA TYR A 155 -0.66 19.24 -2.93
C TYR A 155 0.74 18.87 -3.39
N PHE A 156 1.39 18.00 -2.62
CA PHE A 156 2.70 17.46 -2.94
C PHE A 156 2.56 16.06 -3.56
N SER A 157 2.83 15.90 -4.85
CA SER A 157 2.93 14.57 -5.47
C SER A 157 4.35 14.03 -5.27
N ARG A 158 4.57 13.33 -4.15
CA ARG A 158 5.87 12.76 -3.76
C ARG A 158 6.16 11.42 -4.44
N VAL A 159 7.14 11.41 -5.34
CA VAL A 159 7.63 10.24 -6.10
C VAL A 159 6.45 9.43 -6.67
N PHE A 160 5.48 10.16 -7.20
CA PHE A 160 4.17 9.63 -7.57
C PHE A 160 3.70 10.27 -8.87
N ASN A 161 3.19 9.44 -9.80
CA ASN A 161 2.73 9.84 -11.13
C ASN A 161 1.27 9.39 -11.35
N PRO A 162 0.28 10.05 -10.71
CA PRO A 162 -1.13 9.67 -10.80
C PRO A 162 -1.69 9.65 -12.22
N VAL A 163 -1.23 10.57 -13.08
CA VAL A 163 -1.68 10.64 -14.49
C VAL A 163 -1.43 9.32 -15.22
N TRP A 164 -0.32 8.64 -14.91
CA TRP A 164 0.03 7.37 -15.55
C TRP A 164 -0.39 6.13 -14.74
N THR A 165 -0.31 6.19 -13.41
CA THR A 165 -0.41 4.99 -12.55
C THR A 165 -1.82 4.67 -12.10
N TYR A 166 -2.70 5.66 -12.01
CA TYR A 166 -4.08 5.45 -11.60
C TYR A 166 -5.03 5.29 -12.79
N PRO A 167 -6.15 4.58 -12.60
CA PRO A 167 -7.22 4.58 -13.59
C PRO A 167 -7.70 6.02 -13.81
N ASP A 168 -8.12 6.32 -15.03
CA ASP A 168 -8.62 7.63 -15.43
C ASP A 168 -7.66 8.80 -15.14
N GLY A 169 -6.45 8.71 -15.69
CA GLY A 169 -5.44 9.78 -15.64
C GLY A 169 -5.92 11.12 -16.23
N PHE A 170 -6.93 11.12 -17.10
CA PHE A 170 -7.49 12.36 -17.64
C PHE A 170 -8.23 13.17 -16.57
N THR A 171 -8.97 12.52 -15.67
CA THR A 171 -9.59 13.22 -14.53
C THR A 171 -8.53 13.83 -13.61
N TRP A 172 -7.34 13.21 -13.48
CA TRP A 172 -6.20 13.83 -12.80
C TRP A 172 -5.66 15.06 -13.53
N MET A 173 -5.51 15.01 -14.86
CA MET A 173 -5.07 16.17 -15.65
C MET A 173 -6.06 17.34 -15.50
N GLU A 174 -7.37 17.08 -15.57
CA GLU A 174 -8.41 18.09 -15.35
C GLU A 174 -8.35 18.69 -13.94
N ALA A 175 -8.10 17.84 -12.93
CA ALA A 175 -7.95 18.29 -11.55
C ALA A 175 -6.76 19.23 -11.40
N PHE A 176 -5.57 18.86 -11.91
CA PHE A 176 -4.38 19.70 -11.81
C PHE A 176 -4.49 21.02 -12.57
N LEU A 177 -5.27 21.08 -13.66
CA LEU A 177 -5.52 22.31 -14.40
C LEU A 177 -6.52 23.26 -13.72
N SER A 178 -7.17 22.83 -12.64
CA SER A 178 -8.19 23.62 -11.96
C SER A 178 -7.68 24.17 -10.64
N GLU A 179 -7.47 25.49 -10.62
CA GLU A 179 -7.16 26.23 -9.39
C GLU A 179 -8.27 26.12 -8.34
N GLU A 180 -9.51 25.73 -8.70
CA GLU A 180 -10.61 25.47 -7.76
C GLU A 180 -10.43 24.16 -6.99
N MET A 181 -9.77 23.17 -7.60
CA MET A 181 -9.52 21.84 -7.03
C MET A 181 -8.16 21.76 -6.32
N PHE A 182 -7.10 22.20 -7.00
CA PHE A 182 -5.75 22.31 -6.44
C PHE A 182 -5.30 23.76 -6.45
N GLY A 183 -5.06 24.34 -5.27
CA GLY A 183 -4.54 25.71 -5.17
C GLY A 183 -3.08 25.83 -5.60
N MET A 184 -2.27 24.83 -5.27
CA MET A 184 -0.89 24.71 -5.72
C MET A 184 -0.50 23.24 -5.78
N HIS A 185 0.03 22.79 -6.93
CA HIS A 185 0.58 21.46 -7.11
C HIS A 185 2.11 21.53 -7.20
N ILE A 186 2.78 20.81 -6.30
CA ILE A 186 4.23 20.69 -6.24
C ILE A 186 4.61 19.23 -6.52
N ALA A 187 5.31 18.98 -7.62
CA ALA A 187 5.78 17.66 -7.99
C ALA A 187 7.19 17.39 -7.43
N LEU A 188 7.28 16.44 -6.49
CA LEU A 188 8.54 15.96 -5.93
C LEU A 188 8.93 14.70 -6.69
N THR A 189 9.79 14.83 -7.69
CA THR A 189 10.09 13.71 -8.60
C THR A 189 11.57 13.66 -8.98
N PRO A 190 12.18 12.46 -9.05
CA PRO A 190 13.56 12.34 -9.52
C PRO A 190 13.69 12.51 -11.04
N THR A 191 12.60 12.34 -11.79
CA THR A 191 12.58 12.45 -13.25
C THR A 191 11.36 13.23 -13.72
N TRP A 192 11.50 13.92 -14.85
CA TRP A 192 10.35 14.50 -15.54
C TRP A 192 9.32 13.42 -15.90
N ASN A 193 8.03 13.69 -15.69
CA ASN A 193 6.94 12.75 -15.95
C ASN A 193 5.63 13.48 -16.29
N GLU A 194 4.58 12.72 -16.65
CA GLU A 194 3.28 13.23 -17.08
C GLU A 194 2.58 14.08 -16.01
N THR A 195 2.76 13.76 -14.72
CA THR A 195 2.20 14.56 -13.62
C THR A 195 2.96 15.88 -13.45
N ALA A 196 4.29 15.87 -13.57
CA ALA A 196 5.12 17.07 -13.44
C ALA A 196 4.80 18.14 -14.50
N TYR A 197 4.24 17.75 -15.64
CA TYR A 197 3.81 18.68 -16.69
C TYR A 197 2.73 19.67 -16.22
N PHE A 198 1.94 19.30 -15.20
CA PHE A 198 0.83 20.09 -14.68
C PHE A 198 1.15 20.77 -13.33
N ALA A 199 2.37 20.64 -12.82
CA ALA A 199 2.75 21.20 -11.54
C ALA A 199 3.13 22.68 -11.65
N ASP A 200 2.81 23.46 -10.61
CA ASP A 200 3.30 24.84 -10.45
C ASP A 200 4.81 24.85 -10.17
N TYR A 201 5.27 23.88 -9.38
CA TYR A 201 6.69 23.68 -9.06
C TYR A 201 7.09 22.23 -9.25
N VAL A 202 8.23 22.02 -9.90
CA VAL A 202 8.90 20.72 -9.97
C VAL A 202 10.15 20.79 -9.12
N LEU A 203 10.15 20.04 -8.01
CA LEU A 203 11.27 19.95 -7.09
C LEU A 203 12.00 18.62 -7.32
N PRO A 204 13.25 18.65 -7.82
CA PRO A 204 13.96 17.44 -8.16
C PRO A 204 14.40 16.70 -6.90
N MET A 205 14.09 15.41 -6.83
CA MET A 205 14.39 14.54 -5.69
C MET A 205 15.46 13.52 -6.02
N GLY A 206 16.33 13.19 -5.06
CA GLY A 206 17.43 12.25 -5.27
C GLY A 206 16.96 10.85 -5.71
N HIS A 207 17.64 10.28 -6.70
CA HIS A 207 17.54 8.86 -6.98
C HIS A 207 18.09 8.03 -5.82
N SER A 208 17.88 6.71 -5.87
CA SER A 208 18.30 5.79 -4.80
C SER A 208 19.76 5.97 -4.35
N ALA A 209 20.70 6.26 -5.25
CA ALA A 209 22.12 6.45 -4.93
C ALA A 209 22.48 7.86 -4.43
N GLU A 210 21.53 8.79 -4.40
CA GLU A 210 21.72 10.23 -4.15
C GLU A 210 21.10 10.68 -2.82
N ARG A 211 20.52 9.73 -2.06
CA ARG A 211 19.81 9.98 -0.80
C ARG A 211 20.13 8.93 0.26
N HIS A 212 19.89 9.28 1.51
CA HIS A 212 19.75 8.33 2.59
C HIS A 212 18.44 7.55 2.43
N ASP A 213 18.48 6.28 2.81
CA ASP A 213 17.29 5.44 2.83
C ASP A 213 17.46 4.38 3.93
N ILE A 214 16.39 4.12 4.68
CA ILE A 214 16.35 3.06 5.68
C ILE A 214 15.32 2.06 5.20
N ASN A 215 15.77 0.84 4.91
CA ASN A 215 14.90 -0.20 4.39
C ASN A 215 14.87 -1.44 5.29
N SER A 216 13.66 -1.98 5.47
CA SER A 216 13.41 -3.27 6.10
C SER A 216 12.36 -3.99 5.26
N TYR A 217 12.70 -5.19 4.76
CA TYR A 217 11.78 -6.01 3.96
C TYR A 217 11.63 -7.40 4.56
N ALA A 218 10.42 -7.94 4.53
CA ALA A 218 10.13 -9.31 4.97
C ALA A 218 10.55 -10.34 3.90
N THR A 219 11.85 -10.40 3.58
CA THR A 219 12.41 -11.30 2.54
C THR A 219 12.70 -12.71 3.06
N HIS A 220 12.86 -12.86 4.37
CA HIS A 220 13.12 -14.13 5.03
C HIS A 220 12.63 -14.06 6.49
N SER A 221 12.72 -15.18 7.20
CA SER A 221 12.33 -15.33 8.61
C SER A 221 13.35 -14.65 9.54
N GLY A 222 13.47 -13.33 9.43
CA GLY A 222 14.39 -12.51 10.18
C GLY A 222 14.01 -11.04 10.09
N VAL A 223 14.32 -10.30 11.16
CA VAL A 223 14.19 -8.84 11.20
C VAL A 223 15.56 -8.24 10.89
N TRP A 224 15.61 -7.39 9.88
CA TRP A 224 16.83 -6.69 9.49
C TRP A 224 16.52 -5.26 9.07
N VAL A 225 17.56 -4.44 9.12
CA VAL A 225 17.56 -3.06 8.65
C VAL A 225 18.80 -2.90 7.78
N ALA A 226 18.67 -2.25 6.63
CA ALA A 226 19.81 -1.72 5.91
C ALA A 226 19.70 -0.21 5.77
N PHE A 227 20.86 0.41 5.64
CA PHE A 227 21.04 1.83 5.49
C PHE A 227 21.72 2.06 4.15
N ARG A 228 21.13 2.92 3.33
CA ARG A 228 21.78 3.43 2.13
C ARG A 228 22.30 4.83 2.41
N GLN A 229 23.49 5.11 1.91
CA GLN A 229 24.11 6.44 1.98
C GLN A 229 24.23 7.02 0.56
N PRO A 230 24.12 8.36 0.40
CA PRO A 230 24.34 9.05 -0.86
C PRO A 230 25.79 8.85 -1.34
N VAL A 231 25.95 8.18 -2.47
CA VAL A 231 27.23 7.69 -2.99
C VAL A 231 28.18 8.85 -3.29
N LEU A 232 27.67 9.91 -3.93
CA LEU A 232 28.49 11.06 -4.32
C LEU A 232 28.93 11.90 -3.12
N ARG A 233 28.08 12.03 -2.11
CA ARG A 233 28.44 12.68 -0.84
C ARG A 233 29.52 11.91 -0.11
N GLU A 234 29.39 10.59 -0.01
CA GLU A 234 30.41 9.76 0.63
C GLU A 234 31.74 9.76 -0.16
N ALA A 235 31.68 9.75 -1.50
CA ALA A 235 32.86 9.88 -2.36
C ALA A 235 33.56 11.24 -2.16
N ALA A 236 32.81 12.34 -2.12
CA ALA A 236 33.34 13.68 -1.86
C ALA A 236 33.99 13.78 -0.48
N ARG A 237 33.35 13.23 0.55
CA ARG A 237 33.90 13.15 1.91
C ARG A 237 35.23 12.40 1.95
N ARG A 238 35.33 11.25 1.28
CA ARG A 238 36.59 10.47 1.18
C ARG A 238 37.69 11.19 0.40
N ALA A 239 37.31 12.05 -0.55
CA ALA A 239 38.22 12.92 -1.27
C ALA A 239 38.64 14.18 -0.46
N GLY A 240 38.22 14.30 0.81
CA GLY A 240 38.56 15.43 1.67
C GLY A 240 37.73 16.68 1.43
N LYS A 241 36.62 16.60 0.68
CA LYS A 241 35.69 17.72 0.51
C LYS A 241 34.71 17.77 1.67
N GLN A 242 34.50 18.97 2.21
CA GLN A 242 33.43 19.22 3.17
C GLN A 242 32.11 19.41 2.41
N VAL A 243 31.10 18.62 2.78
CA VAL A 243 29.77 18.63 2.16
C VAL A 243 28.75 18.68 3.30
N THR A 244 27.94 19.73 3.29
CA THR A 244 26.86 19.95 4.25
C THR A 244 25.59 19.24 3.79
N PHE A 245 25.21 19.45 2.53
CA PHE A 245 23.95 18.94 1.95
C PHE A 245 24.20 18.13 0.68
N THR A 246 23.31 17.21 0.35
CA THR A 246 23.48 16.34 -0.82
C THR A 246 23.41 17.10 -2.14
N TYR A 247 22.68 18.22 -2.22
CA TYR A 247 22.57 19.02 -3.44
C TYR A 247 23.92 19.60 -3.91
N GLU A 248 24.89 19.77 -3.00
CA GLU A 248 26.23 20.30 -3.32
C GLU A 248 27.06 19.32 -4.18
N VAL A 249 26.67 18.05 -4.24
CA VAL A 249 27.39 16.98 -4.93
C VAL A 249 26.52 16.17 -5.88
N ASN A 250 25.20 16.16 -5.69
CA ASN A 250 24.28 15.49 -6.58
C ASN A 250 24.14 16.29 -7.89
N PRO A 251 24.18 15.63 -9.06
CA PRO A 251 23.98 16.29 -10.35
C PRO A 251 22.63 17.01 -10.39
N GLY A 252 22.60 18.27 -10.81
CA GLY A 252 21.36 19.05 -10.92
C GLY A 252 20.85 19.66 -9.61
N GLU A 253 21.73 19.86 -8.62
CA GLU A 253 21.39 20.50 -7.33
C GLU A 253 20.25 19.77 -6.60
N VAL A 254 20.29 18.44 -6.66
CA VAL A 254 19.23 17.57 -6.17
C VAL A 254 19.36 17.32 -4.68
N TRP A 255 18.31 17.70 -3.96
CA TRP A 255 18.20 17.44 -2.54
C TRP A 255 17.81 15.98 -2.28
N GLU A 256 18.35 15.42 -1.20
CA GLU A 256 17.69 14.30 -0.58
C GLU A 256 16.46 14.78 0.17
N GLU A 257 15.51 13.88 0.31
CA GLU A 257 14.19 14.24 0.79
C GLU A 257 14.18 14.63 2.29
N ASP A 258 14.94 13.94 3.13
CA ASP A 258 15.00 14.26 4.56
C ASP A 258 15.60 15.66 4.79
N GLU A 259 16.70 15.99 4.11
CA GLU A 259 17.30 17.34 4.15
C GLU A 259 16.32 18.40 3.65
N PHE A 260 15.60 18.13 2.56
CA PHE A 260 14.61 19.05 2.00
C PHE A 260 13.50 19.36 3.02
N TRP A 261 12.88 18.33 3.63
CA TRP A 261 11.78 18.53 4.57
C TRP A 261 12.24 19.21 5.86
N ILE A 262 13.44 18.89 6.35
CA ILE A 262 14.01 19.56 7.53
C ILE A 262 14.21 21.05 7.25
N GLU A 263 14.90 21.40 6.15
CA GLU A 263 15.16 22.81 5.79
C GLU A 263 13.87 23.57 5.49
N LEU A 264 12.91 22.96 4.79
CA LEU A 264 11.62 23.59 4.53
C LEU A 264 10.86 23.89 5.83
N SER A 265 10.79 22.92 6.74
CA SER A 265 10.05 23.06 8.00
C SER A 265 10.64 24.17 8.89
N TRP A 266 11.96 24.31 8.95
CA TRP A 266 12.61 25.37 9.72
C TRP A 266 12.47 26.76 9.08
N ARG A 267 12.41 26.82 7.75
CA ARG A 267 12.35 28.10 7.02
C ARG A 267 10.94 28.62 6.83
N ILE A 268 9.94 27.75 6.78
CA ILE A 268 8.54 28.15 6.58
C ILE A 268 7.94 28.78 7.84
N ASP A 269 8.44 28.41 9.02
CA ASP A 269 7.98 28.92 10.30
C ASP A 269 9.17 29.28 11.22
N PRO A 270 9.96 30.31 10.88
CA PRO A 270 11.21 30.61 11.58
C PRO A 270 11.01 31.07 13.03
N ASP A 271 9.80 31.49 13.39
CA ASP A 271 9.43 31.92 14.74
C ASP A 271 8.50 30.93 15.47
N GLY A 272 8.12 29.82 14.83
CA GLY A 272 7.25 28.80 15.41
C GLY A 272 5.79 29.24 15.59
N SER A 273 5.36 30.30 14.88
CA SER A 273 4.02 30.87 15.02
C SER A 273 2.94 30.10 14.25
N LEU A 274 3.33 29.32 13.24
CA LEU A 274 2.42 28.48 12.44
C LEU A 274 2.14 27.12 13.10
N GLY A 275 2.94 26.72 14.08
CA GLY A 275 2.69 25.60 14.98
C GLY A 275 3.59 24.40 14.74
#